data_AF-A0A673ZU63-F1
#
_entry.id   AF-A0A673ZU63-F1
#
_cell.length_a   1.000
_cell.length_b   1.000
_cell.length_c   1.000
_cell.angle_alpha   90.00
_cell.angle_beta   90.00
_cell.angle_gamma   90.00
#
_symmetry.space_group_name_H-M   'P 1'
#
loop_
_entity.id
_entity.type
_entity.pdbx_description
1 polymer ?
#
loop_
_entity_poly.entity_id
_entity_poly.type
_entity_poly.pdbx_seq_one_letter_code
_entity_poly.pdbx_strand_id
1 'polypeptide(L)'
;MQGSPKAGKGKPTQKEKVCHPYSRKAAYLASQEIRLGKKERQKSEKATRLNSIGDKLQWFQSQLDSEKTEFTKQDACHIIERYLQRFDGELDQIELVNGIKGRQGRLHGSRETVIKQTVERETALYHGNGFEIPDIINSKHLKTFREWSGDLKKLPNIKMRKFSSRGMDRTGGEEEGTAGGKEEEIAAGEEEEEEGTAAGEEEEEALMEDSDSDTQEDAP
;
A
#
# COMPACT_ATOMS: atom_id res chain seq x y z
N MET A 1 18.48 70.71 -27.90
CA MET A 1 18.86 69.35 -28.32
C MET A 1 18.53 68.42 -27.17
N GLN A 2 17.50 67.60 -27.32
CA GLN A 2 17.07 66.62 -26.32
C GLN A 2 18.00 65.40 -26.39
N GLY A 3 18.65 65.05 -25.27
CA GLY A 3 19.45 63.84 -25.16
C GLY A 3 18.62 62.74 -24.51
N SER A 4 18.33 61.67 -25.26
CA SER A 4 17.65 60.49 -24.73
C SER A 4 18.58 59.69 -23.81
N PRO A 5 18.11 59.16 -22.66
CA PRO A 5 18.93 58.30 -21.82
C PRO A 5 19.09 56.91 -22.46
N LYS A 6 20.30 56.38 -22.36
CA LYS A 6 20.74 55.11 -22.94
C LYS A 6 20.12 53.95 -22.14
N ALA A 7 19.39 53.08 -22.83
CA ALA A 7 18.74 51.92 -22.22
C ALA A 7 19.73 51.06 -21.41
N GLY A 8 19.39 50.81 -20.14
CA GLY A 8 20.12 49.90 -19.26
C GLY A 8 20.09 48.49 -19.82
N LYS A 9 21.24 47.85 -19.94
CA LYS A 9 21.36 46.44 -20.31
C LYS A 9 20.66 45.59 -19.23
N GLY A 10 19.56 44.94 -19.60
CA GLY A 10 18.89 43.96 -18.73
C GLY A 10 19.87 42.87 -18.29
N LYS A 11 19.89 42.55 -16.98
CA LYS A 11 20.65 41.41 -16.45
C LYS A 11 20.21 40.15 -17.21
N PRO A 12 21.14 39.35 -17.76
CA PRO A 12 20.75 38.09 -18.37
C PRO A 12 20.15 37.21 -17.28
N THR A 13 18.93 36.71 -17.51
CA THR A 13 18.32 35.63 -16.73
C THR A 13 19.37 34.52 -16.60
N GLN A 14 19.90 34.32 -15.39
CA GLN A 14 20.90 33.28 -15.14
C GLN A 14 20.26 31.96 -15.51
N LYS A 15 20.68 31.40 -16.64
CA LYS A 15 20.31 30.05 -17.05
C LYS A 15 20.64 29.13 -15.90
N GLU A 16 19.66 28.35 -15.45
CA GLU A 16 19.81 27.39 -14.37
C GLU A 16 21.07 26.57 -14.63
N LYS A 17 22.08 26.73 -13.76
CA LYS A 17 23.41 26.16 -14.00
C LYS A 17 23.28 24.65 -13.88
N VAL A 18 23.44 23.94 -15.00
CA VAL A 18 23.51 22.48 -15.03
C VAL A 18 24.60 22.04 -14.07
N CYS A 19 24.20 21.32 -13.03
CA CYS A 19 25.12 20.81 -12.02
C CYS A 19 25.96 19.67 -12.61
N HIS A 20 27.28 19.71 -12.44
CA HIS A 20 28.14 18.59 -12.84
C HIS A 20 27.76 17.32 -12.04
N PRO A 21 27.68 16.13 -12.67
CA PRO A 21 27.15 14.91 -12.04
C PRO A 21 27.93 14.48 -10.78
N TYR A 22 29.23 14.77 -10.72
CA TYR A 22 30.08 14.44 -9.57
C TYR A 22 30.27 15.59 -8.58
N SER A 23 29.48 16.67 -8.68
CA SER A 23 29.57 17.77 -7.72
C SER A 23 28.87 17.42 -6.41
N ARG A 24 29.24 18.08 -5.31
CA ARG A 24 28.56 17.95 -4.01
C ARG A 24 27.06 18.25 -4.11
N LYS A 25 26.67 19.24 -4.92
CA LYS A 25 25.27 19.59 -5.14
C LYS A 25 24.51 18.47 -5.88
N ALA A 26 25.15 17.80 -6.83
CA ALA A 26 24.55 16.64 -7.51
C ALA A 26 24.42 15.45 -6.55
N ALA A 27 25.45 15.16 -5.74
CA ALA A 27 25.39 14.10 -4.74
C ALA A 27 24.29 14.35 -3.70
N TYR A 28 24.12 15.59 -3.25
CA TYR A 28 23.04 15.98 -2.33
C TYR A 28 21.65 15.74 -2.95
N LEU A 29 21.44 16.21 -4.18
CA LEU A 29 20.16 16.01 -4.89
C LEU A 29 19.87 14.53 -5.12
N ALA A 30 20.87 13.74 -5.52
CA ALA A 30 20.73 12.29 -5.70
C ALA A 30 20.36 11.58 -4.39
N SER A 31 21.02 11.91 -3.27
CA SER A 31 20.68 11.35 -1.96
C SER A 31 19.27 11.73 -1.52
N GLN A 32 18.85 12.97 -1.77
CA GLN A 32 17.49 13.42 -1.49
C GLN A 32 16.46 12.66 -2.32
N GLU A 33 16.71 12.49 -3.62
CA GLU A 33 15.85 11.71 -4.53
C GLU A 33 15.75 10.24 -4.09
N ILE A 34 16.87 9.61 -3.73
CA ILE A 34 16.87 8.23 -3.20
C ILE A 34 16.02 8.14 -1.92
N ARG A 35 16.15 9.11 -1.00
CA ARG A 35 15.35 9.13 0.24
C ARG A 35 13.86 9.28 -0.06
N LEU A 36 13.49 10.20 -0.94
CA LEU A 36 12.10 10.41 -1.37
C LEU A 36 11.56 9.17 -2.09
N GLY A 37 12.35 8.55 -2.97
CA GLY A 37 11.99 7.33 -3.68
C GLY A 37 11.76 6.15 -2.73
N LYS A 38 12.60 5.98 -1.70
CA LYS A 38 12.37 4.98 -0.65
C LYS A 38 11.07 5.25 0.11
N LYS A 39 10.81 6.50 0.51
CA LYS A 39 9.58 6.89 1.22
C LYS A 39 8.33 6.62 0.37
N GLU A 40 8.37 6.95 -0.91
CA GLU A 40 7.26 6.71 -1.81
C GLU A 40 7.03 5.22 -2.07
N ARG A 41 8.12 4.44 -2.23
CA ARG A 41 8.04 2.98 -2.34
C ARG A 41 7.38 2.34 -1.11
N GLN A 42 7.74 2.78 0.09
CA GLN A 42 7.10 2.27 1.31
C GLN A 42 5.60 2.59 1.37
N LYS A 43 5.18 3.77 0.92
CA LYS A 43 3.75 4.12 0.83
C LYS A 43 3.03 3.23 -0.18
N SER A 44 3.61 3.03 -1.36
CA SER A 44 2.98 2.20 -2.41
C SER A 44 2.92 0.73 -2.03
N GLU A 45 3.94 0.19 -1.35
CA GLU A 45 3.94 -1.16 -0.79
C GLU A 45 2.84 -1.33 0.27
N LYS A 46 2.70 -0.37 1.20
CA LYS A 46 1.62 -0.37 2.20
C LYS A 46 0.25 -0.32 1.53
N ALA A 47 0.06 0.56 0.54
CA ALA A 47 -1.19 0.68 -0.20
C ALA A 47 -1.53 -0.62 -0.95
N THR A 48 -0.54 -1.23 -1.61
CA THR A 48 -0.71 -2.50 -2.34
C THR A 48 -1.13 -3.63 -1.40
N ARG A 49 -0.54 -3.70 -0.20
CA ARG A 49 -0.93 -4.67 0.83
C ARG A 49 -2.37 -4.47 1.29
N LEU A 50 -2.76 -3.23 1.59
CA LEU A 50 -4.11 -2.91 2.02
C LEU A 50 -5.14 -3.19 0.92
N ASN A 51 -4.84 -2.84 -0.33
CA ASN A 51 -5.68 -3.15 -1.49
C ASN A 51 -5.86 -4.66 -1.63
N SER A 52 -4.77 -5.44 -1.54
CA SER A 52 -4.84 -6.90 -1.64
C SER A 52 -5.74 -7.53 -0.57
N ILE A 53 -5.72 -6.98 0.65
CA ILE A 53 -6.62 -7.40 1.74
C ILE A 53 -8.06 -6.97 1.43
N GLY A 54 -8.26 -5.74 0.97
CA GLY A 54 -9.56 -5.21 0.56
C GLY A 54 -10.22 -6.05 -0.53
N ASP A 55 -9.49 -6.35 -1.61
CA ASP A 55 -9.96 -7.17 -2.72
C ASP A 55 -10.36 -8.58 -2.26
N LYS A 56 -9.54 -9.19 -1.39
CA LYS A 56 -9.85 -10.48 -0.77
C LYS A 56 -11.18 -10.40 -0.03
N LEU A 57 -11.34 -9.41 0.86
CA LEU A 57 -12.55 -9.25 1.66
C LEU A 57 -13.78 -8.96 0.80
N GLN A 58 -13.63 -8.13 -0.23
CA GLN A 58 -14.72 -7.82 -1.15
C GLN A 58 -15.18 -9.08 -1.89
N TRP A 59 -14.25 -9.95 -2.30
CA TRP A 59 -14.61 -11.25 -2.85
C TRP A 59 -15.41 -12.07 -1.83
N PHE A 60 -14.97 -12.18 -0.58
CA PHE A 60 -15.70 -12.93 0.46
C PHE A 60 -17.09 -12.35 0.68
N GLN A 61 -17.23 -11.03 0.75
CA GLN A 61 -18.52 -10.34 0.90
C GLN A 61 -19.47 -10.67 -0.26
N SER A 62 -18.97 -10.72 -1.50
CA SER A 62 -19.77 -11.05 -2.69
C SER A 62 -20.30 -12.49 -2.70
N GLN A 63 -19.64 -13.40 -1.98
CA GLN A 63 -20.05 -14.81 -1.91
C GLN A 63 -21.03 -15.11 -0.77
N LEU A 64 -21.29 -14.13 0.11
CA LEU A 64 -22.25 -14.29 1.19
C LEU A 64 -23.66 -14.09 0.64
N ASP A 65 -24.53 -15.05 0.94
CA ASP A 65 -25.96 -14.89 0.72
C ASP A 65 -26.48 -13.77 1.63
N SER A 66 -27.31 -12.87 1.10
CA SER A 66 -27.88 -11.74 1.84
C SER A 66 -28.93 -12.20 2.85
N GLU A 67 -29.64 -13.28 2.55
CA GLU A 67 -30.78 -13.77 3.34
C GLU A 67 -30.33 -14.62 4.54
N LYS A 68 -29.17 -15.26 4.45
CA LYS A 68 -28.69 -16.19 5.48
C LYS A 68 -28.12 -15.45 6.69
N THR A 69 -28.73 -15.57 7.87
CA THR A 69 -28.29 -14.82 9.07
C THR A 69 -27.17 -15.48 9.86
N GLU A 70 -26.96 -16.78 9.66
CA GLU A 70 -26.00 -17.57 10.43
C GLU A 70 -25.20 -18.47 9.49
N PHE A 71 -23.88 -18.46 9.62
CA PHE A 71 -23.00 -19.36 8.88
C PHE A 71 -22.37 -20.37 9.83
N THR A 72 -22.32 -21.61 9.37
CA THR A 72 -21.63 -22.68 10.08
C THR A 72 -20.15 -22.70 9.69
N LYS A 73 -19.35 -23.46 10.46
CA LYS A 73 -17.96 -23.74 10.08
C LYS A 73 -17.84 -24.44 8.73
N GLN A 74 -18.79 -25.31 8.39
CA GLN A 74 -18.81 -26.00 7.10
C GLN A 74 -19.03 -25.01 5.95
N ASP A 75 -19.94 -24.04 6.13
CA ASP A 75 -20.16 -22.98 5.14
C ASP A 75 -18.88 -22.16 4.91
N ALA A 76 -18.16 -21.84 5.99
CA ALA A 76 -16.88 -21.14 5.89
C ALA A 76 -15.85 -21.93 5.07
N CYS A 77 -15.72 -23.23 5.32
CA CYS A 77 -14.86 -24.12 4.52
C CYS A 77 -15.26 -24.13 3.04
N HIS A 78 -16.55 -24.27 2.73
CA HIS A 78 -17.04 -24.26 1.34
C HIS A 78 -16.77 -22.91 0.64
N ILE A 79 -16.92 -21.79 1.34
CA ILE A 79 -16.60 -20.47 0.77
C ILE A 79 -15.09 -20.36 0.51
N ILE A 80 -14.24 -20.88 1.40
CA ILE A 80 -12.79 -20.90 1.21
C ILE A 80 -12.40 -21.77 0.01
N GLU A 81 -13.00 -22.95 -0.15
CA GLU A 81 -12.73 -23.82 -1.29
C GLU A 81 -13.07 -23.14 -2.62
N ARG A 82 -14.22 -22.45 -2.69
CA ARG A 82 -14.56 -21.61 -3.85
C ARG A 82 -13.55 -20.47 -4.07
N TYR A 83 -12.99 -19.91 -2.99
CA TYR A 83 -11.96 -18.87 -3.10
C TYR A 83 -10.67 -19.41 -3.70
N LEU A 84 -10.23 -20.60 -3.28
CA LEU A 84 -9.02 -21.23 -3.80
C LEU A 84 -9.15 -21.56 -5.31
N GLN A 85 -10.36 -21.90 -5.75
CA GLN A 85 -10.69 -22.25 -7.14
C GLN A 85 -11.00 -21.03 -8.03
N ARG A 86 -10.91 -19.79 -7.51
CA ARG A 86 -11.31 -18.57 -8.24
C ARG A 86 -10.56 -18.34 -9.55
N PHE A 87 -9.37 -18.91 -9.69
CA PHE A 87 -8.53 -18.75 -10.88
C PHE A 87 -8.61 -19.92 -11.86
N ASP A 88 -9.38 -20.97 -11.58
CA ASP A 88 -9.44 -22.16 -12.42
C ASP A 88 -9.86 -21.80 -13.85
N GLY A 89 -10.87 -20.94 -14.01
CA GLY A 89 -11.28 -20.47 -15.34
C GLY A 89 -10.22 -19.65 -16.08
N GLU A 90 -9.39 -18.87 -15.38
CA GLU A 90 -8.28 -18.13 -16.00
C GLU A 90 -7.16 -19.08 -16.42
N LEU A 91 -6.86 -20.10 -15.61
CA LEU A 91 -5.87 -21.13 -15.91
C LEU A 91 -6.31 -22.00 -17.10
N ASP A 92 -7.57 -22.42 -17.13
CA ASP A 92 -8.15 -23.18 -18.23
C ASP A 92 -8.09 -22.39 -19.56
N GLN A 93 -8.37 -21.09 -19.51
CA GLN A 93 -8.27 -20.22 -20.68
C GLN A 93 -6.82 -20.12 -21.18
N ILE A 94 -5.84 -19.97 -20.27
CA ILE A 94 -4.42 -19.94 -20.61
C ILE A 94 -3.99 -21.28 -21.22
N GLU A 95 -4.41 -22.40 -20.63
CA GLU A 95 -4.12 -23.74 -21.13
C GLU A 95 -4.70 -23.94 -22.53
N LEU A 96 -5.96 -23.55 -22.76
CA LEU A 96 -6.62 -23.66 -24.06
C LEU A 96 -5.87 -22.84 -25.13
N VAL A 97 -5.53 -21.59 -24.83
CA VAL A 97 -4.80 -20.71 -25.77
C VAL A 97 -3.44 -21.29 -26.11
N ASN A 98 -2.73 -21.86 -25.13
CA ASN A 98 -1.43 -22.50 -25.35
C ASN A 98 -1.54 -23.88 -26.03
N GLY A 99 -2.68 -24.56 -25.89
CA GLY A 99 -2.97 -25.85 -26.52
C GLY A 99 -3.30 -25.75 -28.02
N ILE A 100 -3.62 -24.56 -28.53
CA ILE A 100 -3.84 -24.33 -29.96
C ILE A 100 -2.50 -24.51 -30.70
N LYS A 101 -2.36 -25.64 -31.40
CA LYS A 101 -1.15 -26.00 -32.15
C LYS A 101 -0.85 -24.95 -33.23
N GLY A 102 0.31 -24.30 -33.13
CA GLY A 102 0.80 -23.32 -34.10
C GLY A 102 2.27 -22.96 -33.87
N ARG A 103 2.83 -22.08 -34.71
CA ARG A 103 4.20 -21.53 -34.56
C ARG A 103 4.21 -20.36 -33.55
N GLN A 104 3.48 -20.48 -32.45
CA GLN A 104 3.42 -19.44 -31.42
C GLN A 104 4.10 -19.95 -30.16
N GLY A 105 4.91 -19.09 -29.54
CA GLY A 105 5.53 -19.39 -28.24
C GLY A 105 4.50 -19.40 -27.12
N ARG A 106 4.89 -19.87 -25.93
CA ARG A 106 4.03 -19.89 -24.74
C ARG A 106 3.53 -18.48 -24.40
N LEU A 107 2.22 -18.29 -24.43
CA LEU A 107 1.54 -17.06 -24.07
C LEU A 107 1.19 -17.06 -22.57
N HIS A 108 1.11 -15.87 -21.98
CA HIS A 108 0.70 -15.65 -20.58
C HIS A 108 1.51 -16.38 -19.50
N GLY A 109 2.74 -16.81 -19.82
CA GLY A 109 3.53 -17.65 -18.92
C GLY A 109 3.86 -17.02 -17.57
N SER A 110 4.11 -15.72 -17.52
CA SER A 110 4.36 -14.98 -16.27
C SER A 110 3.12 -14.92 -15.38
N ARG A 111 1.95 -14.64 -15.96
CA ARG A 111 0.67 -14.58 -15.24
C ARG A 111 0.29 -15.95 -14.69
N GLU A 112 0.40 -16.99 -15.50
CA GLU A 112 0.15 -18.38 -15.09
C GLU A 112 1.02 -18.77 -13.89
N THR A 113 2.31 -18.45 -13.91
CA THR A 113 3.22 -18.74 -12.79
C THR A 113 2.82 -17.99 -11.52
N VAL A 114 2.47 -16.70 -11.62
CA VAL A 114 2.02 -15.91 -10.46
C VAL A 114 0.74 -16.48 -9.85
N ILE A 115 -0.23 -16.87 -10.67
CA ILE A 115 -1.47 -17.49 -10.21
C ILE A 115 -1.17 -18.81 -9.50
N LYS A 116 -0.42 -19.71 -10.14
CA LYS A 116 -0.08 -21.01 -9.57
C LYS A 116 0.63 -20.88 -8.22
N GLN A 117 1.61 -19.99 -8.11
CA GLN A 117 2.30 -19.71 -6.85
C GLN A 117 1.35 -19.14 -5.78
N THR A 118 0.39 -18.32 -6.17
CA THR A 118 -0.61 -17.74 -5.25
C THR A 118 -1.54 -18.83 -4.72
N VAL A 119 -2.12 -19.63 -5.62
CA VAL A 119 -3.03 -20.74 -5.27
C VAL A 119 -2.31 -21.77 -4.40
N GLU A 120 -1.07 -22.13 -4.73
CA GLU A 120 -0.25 -23.05 -3.95
C GLU A 120 -0.04 -22.54 -2.52
N ARG A 121 0.34 -21.27 -2.36
CA ARG A 121 0.53 -20.65 -1.04
C ARG A 121 -0.77 -20.64 -0.23
N GLU A 122 -1.87 -20.22 -0.85
CA GLU A 122 -3.18 -20.15 -0.17
C GLU A 122 -3.69 -21.55 0.22
N THR A 123 -3.50 -22.54 -0.65
CA THR A 123 -3.85 -23.94 -0.39
C THR A 123 -3.01 -24.52 0.74
N ALA A 124 -1.70 -24.25 0.76
CA ALA A 124 -0.82 -24.66 1.84
C ALA A 124 -1.25 -24.05 3.20
N LEU A 125 -1.65 -22.77 3.22
CA LEU A 125 -2.19 -22.13 4.41
C LEU A 125 -3.49 -22.79 4.89
N TYR A 126 -4.42 -23.10 3.98
CA TYR A 126 -5.70 -23.73 4.33
C TYR A 126 -5.54 -25.14 4.93
N HIS A 127 -4.64 -25.94 4.35
CA HIS A 127 -4.41 -27.32 4.82
C HIS A 127 -3.49 -27.40 6.05
N GLY A 128 -2.61 -26.41 6.24
CA GLY A 128 -1.67 -26.33 7.36
C GLY A 128 -2.19 -25.43 8.49
N ASN A 129 -1.74 -24.18 8.50
CA ASN A 129 -1.86 -23.25 9.63
C ASN A 129 -3.25 -22.61 9.79
N GLY A 130 -4.14 -22.82 8.83
CA GLY A 130 -5.45 -22.20 8.74
C GLY A 130 -5.45 -20.96 7.85
N PHE A 131 -6.46 -20.89 6.99
CA PHE A 131 -6.74 -19.77 6.11
C PHE A 131 -7.57 -18.71 6.83
N GLU A 132 -7.09 -17.46 6.80
CA GLU A 132 -7.72 -16.35 7.52
C GLU A 132 -8.78 -15.66 6.67
N ILE A 133 -10.02 -15.63 7.17
CA ILE A 133 -11.17 -14.96 6.55
C ILE A 133 -11.93 -14.14 7.61
N PRO A 134 -12.77 -13.17 7.21
CA PRO A 134 -13.65 -12.48 8.13
C PRO A 134 -14.56 -13.46 8.89
N ASP A 135 -14.80 -13.18 10.17
CA ASP A 135 -15.61 -14.03 11.03
C ASP A 135 -17.09 -13.94 10.65
N ILE A 136 -17.52 -14.89 9.84
CA ILE A 136 -18.91 -15.03 9.38
C ILE A 136 -19.78 -15.88 10.31
N ILE A 137 -19.19 -16.57 11.29
CA ILE A 137 -19.93 -17.42 12.24
C ILE A 137 -20.63 -16.54 13.28
N ASN A 138 -19.94 -15.51 13.77
CA ASN A 138 -20.54 -14.59 14.72
C ASN A 138 -21.47 -13.60 14.01
N SER A 139 -22.75 -13.59 14.39
CA SER A 139 -23.77 -12.72 13.80
C SER A 139 -23.46 -11.23 13.94
N LYS A 140 -22.79 -10.80 15.01
CA LYS A 140 -22.36 -9.40 15.19
C LYS A 140 -21.28 -9.02 14.18
N HIS A 141 -20.27 -9.86 14.03
CA HIS A 141 -19.16 -9.62 13.09
C HIS A 141 -19.64 -9.70 11.64
N LEU A 142 -20.55 -10.63 11.35
CA LEU A 142 -21.19 -10.77 10.05
C LEU A 142 -21.94 -9.49 9.63
N LYS A 143 -22.69 -8.87 10.53
CA LYS A 143 -23.38 -7.59 10.24
C LYS A 143 -22.38 -6.49 9.89
N THR A 144 -21.35 -6.30 10.72
CA THR A 144 -20.29 -5.32 10.45
C THR A 144 -19.62 -5.58 9.11
N PHE A 145 -19.37 -6.86 8.78
CA PHE A 145 -18.74 -7.24 7.52
C PHE A 145 -19.66 -7.04 6.30
N ARG A 146 -20.98 -7.24 6.45
CA ARG A 146 -21.96 -6.95 5.39
C ARG A 146 -22.10 -5.47 5.09
N GLU A 147 -22.15 -4.65 6.13
CA GLU A 147 -22.28 -3.19 6.01
C GLU A 147 -20.97 -2.50 5.58
N TRP A 148 -19.86 -3.25 5.55
CA TRP A 148 -18.58 -2.72 5.11
C TRP A 148 -18.63 -2.31 3.63
N SER A 149 -18.37 -1.03 3.37
CA SER A 149 -18.50 -0.40 2.06
C SER A 149 -17.24 -0.51 1.18
N GLY A 150 -16.29 -1.37 1.52
CA GLY A 150 -14.98 -1.44 0.87
C GLY A 150 -13.97 -0.38 1.34
N ASP A 151 -14.29 0.43 2.35
CA ASP A 151 -13.37 1.43 2.90
C ASP A 151 -12.22 0.75 3.67
N LEU A 152 -11.00 0.89 3.13
CA LEU A 152 -9.80 0.27 3.68
C LEU A 152 -9.44 0.81 5.07
N LYS A 153 -9.90 2.00 5.45
CA LYS A 153 -9.68 2.54 6.80
C LYS A 153 -10.46 1.78 7.87
N LYS A 154 -11.53 1.09 7.48
CA LYS A 154 -12.40 0.30 8.39
C LYS A 154 -11.96 -1.15 8.51
N LEU A 155 -10.88 -1.57 7.83
CA LEU A 155 -10.33 -2.92 7.94
C LEU A 155 -10.05 -3.37 9.39
N PRO A 156 -9.49 -2.51 10.28
CA PRO A 156 -9.24 -2.92 11.67
C PRO A 156 -10.51 -3.30 12.46
N ASN A 157 -11.68 -2.82 12.02
CA ASN A 157 -12.96 -3.13 12.67
C ASN A 157 -13.51 -4.50 12.27
N ILE A 158 -13.00 -5.09 11.18
CA ILE A 158 -13.42 -6.41 10.71
C ILE A 158 -12.64 -7.47 11.49
N LYS A 159 -13.36 -8.33 12.21
CA LYS A 159 -12.74 -9.44 12.93
C LYS A 159 -12.43 -10.58 11.97
N MET A 160 -11.18 -11.03 12.00
CA MET A 160 -10.67 -12.12 11.19
C MET A 160 -10.58 -13.40 12.03
N ARG A 161 -10.78 -14.56 11.41
CA ARG A 161 -10.72 -15.88 12.02
C ARG A 161 -10.07 -16.88 11.06
N LYS A 162 -9.27 -17.80 11.62
CA LYS A 162 -8.59 -18.85 10.85
C LYS A 162 -9.45 -20.12 10.77
N PHE A 163 -9.50 -20.68 9.57
CA PHE A 163 -10.22 -21.92 9.26
C PHE A 163 -9.28 -22.88 8.55
N SER A 164 -9.29 -24.15 8.96
CA SER A 164 -8.49 -25.20 8.33
C SER A 164 -9.39 -26.34 7.89
N SER A 165 -9.03 -26.97 6.77
CA SER A 165 -9.65 -28.20 6.27
C SER A 165 -9.67 -29.31 7.32
N ARG A 166 -8.63 -29.40 8.16
CA ARG A 166 -8.50 -30.45 9.20
C ARG A 166 -9.38 -30.22 10.43
N GLY A 167 -9.96 -29.03 10.58
CA GLY A 167 -10.72 -28.66 11.77
C GLY A 167 -12.13 -29.23 11.83
N MET A 168 -12.60 -29.95 10.81
CA MET A 168 -13.95 -30.51 10.77
C MET A 168 -14.10 -31.79 11.62
N ASP A 169 -13.01 -32.49 11.93
CA ASP A 169 -13.02 -33.79 12.65
C ASP A 169 -12.85 -33.70 14.17
N ARG A 170 -12.54 -32.52 14.72
CA ARG A 170 -12.40 -32.35 16.18
C ARG A 170 -13.68 -31.78 16.77
N THR A 171 -14.67 -32.64 16.96
CA THR A 171 -15.81 -32.37 17.85
C THR A 171 -15.31 -32.27 19.29
N GLY A 172 -15.48 -31.09 19.90
CA GLY A 172 -15.39 -30.87 21.35
C GLY A 172 -13.97 -30.61 21.88
N GLY A 173 -13.72 -29.39 22.34
CA GLY A 173 -12.52 -29.08 23.13
C GLY A 173 -12.01 -27.67 22.94
N GLU A 174 -12.43 -26.80 23.87
CA GLU A 174 -11.73 -25.62 24.35
C GLU A 174 -11.63 -24.41 23.40
N GLU A 175 -12.45 -23.41 23.75
CA GLU A 175 -12.06 -22.02 23.67
C GLU A 175 -10.67 -21.85 24.29
N GLU A 176 -9.64 -21.64 23.47
CA GLU A 176 -8.52 -20.84 23.94
C GLU A 176 -9.02 -19.39 24.06
N GLY A 177 -9.49 -19.07 25.25
CA GLY A 177 -9.55 -17.70 25.72
C GLY A 177 -8.15 -17.13 25.72
N THR A 178 -7.81 -16.33 24.71
CA THR A 178 -6.82 -15.27 24.88
C THR A 178 -7.54 -14.05 25.43
N ALA A 179 -7.88 -14.10 26.72
CA ALA A 179 -8.05 -12.91 27.54
C ALA A 179 -6.66 -12.47 27.98
N GLY A 180 -6.08 -11.58 27.21
CA GLY A 180 -4.78 -10.97 27.49
C GLY A 180 -4.64 -9.76 26.57
N GLY A 181 -5.25 -8.65 26.99
CA GLY A 181 -5.11 -7.38 26.32
C GLY A 181 -3.63 -7.02 26.22
N LYS A 182 -3.11 -7.03 25.00
CA LYS A 182 -2.41 -5.85 24.52
C LYS A 182 -3.37 -5.15 23.58
N GLU A 183 -3.92 -4.06 24.08
CA GLU A 183 -4.21 -2.92 23.23
C GLU A 183 -2.94 -2.69 22.40
N GLU A 184 -2.91 -3.16 21.15
CA GLU A 184 -2.16 -2.43 20.15
C GLU A 184 -2.94 -1.13 19.97
N GLU A 185 -2.67 -0.18 20.87
CA GLU A 185 -2.66 1.20 20.46
C GLU A 185 -1.88 1.21 19.14
N ILE A 186 -2.57 1.61 18.07
CA ILE A 186 -1.88 2.17 16.91
C ILE A 186 -1.43 3.56 17.38
N ALA A 187 -0.48 3.58 18.32
CA ALA A 187 0.29 4.75 18.64
C ALA A 187 1.05 5.07 17.35
N ALA A 188 0.67 6.17 16.72
CA ALA A 188 1.55 6.89 15.83
C ALA A 188 2.74 7.36 16.67
N GLY A 189 3.67 6.43 16.95
CA GLY A 189 4.99 6.73 17.47
C GLY A 189 5.77 7.36 16.34
N GLU A 190 5.91 8.68 16.42
CA GLU A 190 7.02 9.38 15.79
C GLU A 190 8.31 8.81 16.39
N GLU A 191 8.94 7.88 15.67
CA GLU A 191 10.36 7.62 15.85
C GLU A 191 11.08 8.57 14.89
N GLU A 192 11.36 9.77 15.39
CA GLU A 192 12.49 10.55 14.89
C GLU A 192 13.75 9.78 15.25
N GLU A 193 14.36 9.13 14.26
CA GLU A 193 15.75 8.72 14.36
C GLU A 193 16.60 10.00 14.37
N GLU A 194 16.93 10.50 15.57
CA GLU A 194 18.12 11.32 15.79
C GLU A 194 19.35 10.45 15.49
N GLU A 195 19.79 10.48 14.23
CA GLU A 195 21.16 10.11 13.90
C GLU A 195 22.04 11.32 14.21
N GLY A 196 22.69 11.28 15.37
CA GLY A 196 23.69 12.27 15.77
C GLY A 196 24.85 12.31 14.78
N THR A 197 24.87 13.34 13.93
CA THR A 197 26.10 13.78 13.28
C THR A 197 26.57 15.05 13.99
N ALA A 198 27.65 14.91 14.76
CA ALA A 198 28.38 16.03 15.31
C ALA A 198 28.79 16.99 14.18
N ALA A 199 28.13 18.14 14.11
CA ALA A 199 28.60 19.30 13.37
C ALA A 199 28.86 20.39 14.41
N GLY A 200 30.14 20.74 14.57
CA GLY A 200 30.53 21.96 15.25
C GLY A 200 29.90 23.14 14.52
N GLU A 201 29.23 23.97 15.31
CA GLU A 201 28.97 25.39 15.06
C GLU A 201 30.26 26.06 14.58
N GLU A 202 30.20 26.91 13.55
CA GLU A 202 30.64 28.33 13.56
C GLU A 202 30.05 29.04 12.30
N GLU A 203 29.06 29.91 12.55
CA GLU A 203 28.87 31.28 12.03
C GLU A 203 29.04 31.60 10.51
N GLU A 204 27.94 32.01 9.85
CA GLU A 204 27.75 33.39 9.35
C GLU A 204 26.33 33.55 8.77
N GLU A 205 25.44 34.18 9.54
CA GLU A 205 24.22 34.80 9.02
C GLU A 205 24.42 36.32 9.05
N ALA A 206 24.58 36.94 7.89
CA ALA A 206 24.51 38.39 7.74
C ALA A 206 23.65 38.73 6.52
N LEU A 207 22.39 39.05 6.84
CA LEU A 207 21.47 40.00 6.19
C LEU A 207 21.80 40.42 4.74
N MET A 208 20.97 39.99 3.79
CA MET A 208 20.64 40.80 2.61
C MET A 208 19.26 41.40 2.82
N GLU A 209 19.19 42.60 3.39
CA GLU A 209 18.03 43.48 3.23
C GLU A 209 18.15 44.21 1.90
N ASP A 210 17.39 43.73 0.91
CA ASP A 210 17.04 44.50 -0.27
C ASP A 210 16.12 45.65 0.15
N SER A 211 16.66 46.86 0.30
CA SER A 211 15.87 48.10 0.35
C SER A 211 15.75 48.69 -1.05
N ASP A 212 14.69 48.31 -1.75
CA ASP A 212 14.02 49.17 -2.73
C ASP A 212 12.72 49.67 -2.10
N SER A 213 12.66 50.95 -1.74
CA SER A 213 11.39 51.67 -1.67
C SER A 213 11.59 53.14 -2.03
N ASP A 214 11.19 53.44 -3.25
CA ASP A 214 10.87 54.74 -3.80
C ASP A 214 9.68 55.33 -3.01
N THR A 215 9.80 56.55 -2.49
CA THR A 215 8.63 57.32 -2.03
C THR A 215 8.88 58.81 -2.30
N GLN A 216 8.00 59.32 -3.15
CA GLN A 216 7.81 60.69 -3.60
C GLN A 216 6.96 61.49 -2.58
N GLU A 217 6.92 62.83 -2.74
CA GLU A 217 6.19 63.88 -1.97
C GLU A 217 7.06 64.60 -0.90
N ASP A 218 7.11 65.93 -0.77
CA ASP A 218 6.21 67.01 -1.21
C ASP A 218 6.95 68.38 -1.26
N ALA A 219 6.33 69.39 -1.87
CA ALA A 219 6.77 70.77 -2.09
C ALA A 219 6.87 71.61 -0.79
N PRO A 220 7.34 72.88 -0.79
CA PRO A 220 6.75 74.00 -1.53
C PRO A 220 7.67 74.73 -2.54
#